data_AF-A0AAD5JC80-F1
#
_entry.id   AF-A0AAD5JC80-F1
#
_cell.length_a   1.000
_cell.length_b   1.000
_cell.length_c   1.000
_cell.angle_alpha   90.00
_cell.angle_beta   90.00
_cell.angle_gamma   90.00
#
_symmetry.space_group_name_H-M   'P 1'
#
loop_
_entity.id
_entity.type
_entity.pdbx_description
1 polymer ?
#
loop_
_entity_poly.entity_id
_entity_poly.type
_entity_poly.pdbx_seq_one_letter_code
_entity_poly.pdbx_strand_id
1 'polypeptide(L)'
;MDHDNPFQDSKDLTTLGSQMLCRLYRFQENDKFVKYEAGVMSSPDHAPKFDQEKHDKMFQEMVALADNRDISYSPKTIEYLKEEEGVERSRGGGLGALVGDLKEKFPKLDDVYVWHALCGAWGEVRPGTTDGLDAKVTRAKLAAGLEKTINDLDVDMIIQGGIGLVEPNQAADLYESMHSYLGILPMWVSVCPWC
;
A
#
# COMPACT_ATOMS: atom_id res chain seq x y z
N MET A 1 3.09 9.02 7.71
CA MET A 1 3.21 8.85 9.18
C MET A 1 2.23 9.79 9.89
N ASP A 2 2.02 9.65 11.22
CA ASP A 2 1.05 10.49 11.95
C ASP A 2 1.44 11.97 12.03
N HIS A 3 2.72 12.29 11.87
CA HIS A 3 3.22 13.67 11.77
C HIS A 3 2.98 14.31 10.40
N ASP A 4 2.65 13.51 9.37
CA ASP A 4 2.40 14.02 8.03
C ASP A 4 0.95 14.48 7.86
N ASN A 5 0.68 15.21 6.78
CA ASN A 5 -0.67 15.68 6.45
C ASN A 5 -1.69 14.50 6.43
N PRO A 6 -2.79 14.58 7.23
CA PRO A 6 -4.12 14.06 6.98
C PRO A 6 -4.39 13.16 5.79
N PHE A 7 -4.31 13.86 4.67
CA PHE A 7 -5.09 13.64 3.47
C PHE A 7 -4.16 13.50 2.27
N GLN A 8 -2.90 13.15 2.51
CA GLN A 8 -1.89 12.97 1.49
C GLN A 8 -1.09 11.71 1.79
N ASP A 9 -0.63 11.07 0.71
CA ASP A 9 0.27 9.93 0.81
C ASP A 9 1.59 10.36 1.48
N SER A 10 2.10 9.47 2.33
CA SER A 10 3.37 9.67 3.02
C SER A 10 4.49 9.66 1.99
N LYS A 11 5.20 10.78 1.85
CA LYS A 11 6.37 10.90 0.96
C LYS A 11 7.66 10.43 1.62
N ASP A 12 7.59 10.11 2.91
CA ASP A 12 8.68 9.51 3.67
C ASP A 12 8.95 8.08 3.19
N LEU A 13 10.22 7.73 3.08
CA LEU A 13 10.62 6.37 2.78
C LEU A 13 10.17 5.44 3.91
N THR A 14 9.38 4.42 3.57
CA THR A 14 9.06 3.33 4.49
C THR A 14 10.22 2.34 4.51
N THR A 15 10.98 2.28 5.60
CA THR A 15 11.91 1.19 5.88
C THR A 15 11.15 -0.08 6.31
N LEU A 16 11.82 -1.24 6.31
CA LEU A 16 11.34 -2.46 6.99
C LEU A 16 10.88 -2.10 8.42
N GLY A 17 9.75 -2.62 8.90
CA GLY A 17 9.15 -2.18 10.18
C GLY A 17 8.23 -0.97 10.07
N SER A 18 8.70 0.09 9.41
CA SER A 18 8.00 1.39 9.43
C SER A 18 6.72 1.41 8.59
N GLN A 19 6.61 0.50 7.62
CA GLN A 19 5.41 0.27 6.82
C GLN A 19 4.18 -0.05 7.69
N MET A 20 4.40 -0.60 8.89
CA MET A 20 3.34 -0.92 9.86
C MET A 20 2.73 0.31 10.53
N LEU A 21 3.32 1.49 10.31
CA LEU A 21 2.75 2.78 10.73
C LEU A 21 1.93 3.46 9.63
N CYS A 22 1.94 2.91 8.42
CA CYS A 22 1.10 3.42 7.35
C CYS A 22 -0.37 3.19 7.72
N ARG A 23 -1.20 4.19 7.41
CA ARG A 23 -2.64 4.13 7.66
C ARG A 23 -3.39 4.59 6.43
N LEU A 24 -4.38 3.81 6.05
CA LEU A 24 -5.32 4.11 4.99
C LEU A 24 -6.09 5.39 5.32
N TYR A 25 -6.10 6.35 4.40
CA TYR A 25 -6.89 7.58 4.55
C TYR A 25 -7.96 7.76 3.48
N ARG A 26 -7.82 7.10 2.32
CA ARG A 26 -8.82 7.11 1.23
C ARG A 26 -8.74 5.83 0.40
N PHE A 27 -9.88 5.41 -0.15
CA PHE A 27 -9.93 4.40 -1.20
C PHE A 27 -9.66 5.06 -2.56
N GLN A 28 -8.40 5.08 -2.96
CA GLN A 28 -7.99 5.62 -4.26
C GLN A 28 -6.88 4.77 -4.87
N GLU A 29 -6.90 4.68 -6.18
CA GLU A 29 -5.89 4.00 -6.97
C GLU A 29 -4.58 4.75 -6.87
N ASN A 30 -3.50 4.02 -6.57
CA ASN A 30 -2.17 4.59 -6.48
C ASN A 30 -1.72 5.13 -7.86
N ASP A 31 -0.96 6.22 -7.86
CA ASP A 31 -0.45 6.87 -9.06
C ASP A 31 0.33 5.95 -10.02
N LYS A 32 0.95 4.89 -9.51
CA LYS A 32 1.59 3.84 -10.31
C LYS A 32 0.61 3.18 -11.28
N PHE A 33 -0.62 2.95 -10.83
CA PHE A 33 -1.67 2.37 -11.67
C PHE A 33 -2.47 3.45 -12.38
N VAL A 34 -2.66 4.63 -11.79
CA VAL A 34 -3.46 5.71 -12.41
C VAL A 34 -2.91 6.14 -13.78
N LYS A 35 -1.58 6.02 -13.97
CA LYS A 35 -0.86 6.28 -15.24
C LYS A 35 -0.91 5.12 -16.23
N TYR A 36 -1.38 3.95 -15.83
CA TYR A 36 -1.38 2.78 -16.70
C TYR A 36 -2.37 2.96 -17.84
N GLU A 37 -1.92 2.79 -19.08
CA GLU A 37 -2.77 2.80 -20.27
C GLU A 37 -2.93 1.38 -20.83
N ALA A 38 -4.14 1.07 -21.30
CA ALA A 38 -4.43 -0.23 -21.92
C ALA A 38 -3.51 -0.50 -23.13
N GLY A 39 -3.07 -1.75 -23.28
CA GLY A 39 -2.16 -2.20 -24.33
C GLY A 39 -0.68 -1.97 -24.05
N VAL A 40 -0.30 -1.22 -23.00
CA VAL A 40 1.12 -0.94 -22.69
C VAL A 40 1.90 -2.21 -22.36
N MET A 41 1.30 -3.16 -21.63
CA MET A 41 1.96 -4.44 -21.32
C MET A 41 2.10 -5.36 -22.55
N SER A 42 1.17 -5.25 -23.49
CA SER A 42 1.12 -6.06 -24.70
C SER A 42 1.96 -5.47 -25.84
N SER A 43 2.28 -4.18 -25.78
CA SER A 43 3.07 -3.50 -26.81
C SER A 43 4.58 -3.73 -26.61
N PRO A 44 5.29 -4.29 -27.61
CA PRO A 44 6.74 -4.50 -27.54
C PRO A 44 7.54 -3.19 -27.38
N ASP A 45 6.99 -2.07 -27.88
CA ASP A 45 7.68 -0.78 -27.92
C ASP A 45 7.37 0.11 -26.70
N HIS A 46 6.28 -0.16 -25.98
CA HIS A 46 5.81 0.66 -24.84
C HIS A 46 5.96 -0.04 -23.49
N ALA A 47 6.30 -1.34 -23.46
CA ALA A 47 6.57 -2.03 -22.21
C ALA A 47 7.68 -1.29 -21.42
N PRO A 48 7.45 -0.95 -20.13
CA PRO A 48 8.46 -0.33 -19.30
C PRO A 48 9.72 -1.19 -19.26
N LYS A 49 10.86 -0.65 -19.71
CA LYS A 49 12.13 -1.36 -19.66
C LYS A 49 12.65 -1.34 -18.23
N PHE A 50 12.76 -2.52 -17.62
CA PHE A 50 13.38 -2.67 -16.32
C PHE A 50 14.91 -2.59 -16.46
N ASP A 51 15.52 -1.61 -15.80
CA ASP A 51 16.96 -1.41 -15.76
C ASP A 51 17.53 -2.08 -14.50
N GLN A 52 18.08 -3.28 -14.68
CA GLN A 52 18.63 -4.10 -13.60
C GLN A 52 19.82 -3.41 -12.91
N GLU A 53 20.72 -2.77 -13.66
CA GLU A 53 21.91 -2.12 -13.08
C GLU A 53 21.52 -0.91 -12.24
N LYS A 54 20.56 -0.11 -12.71
CA LYS A 54 20.00 0.99 -11.94
C LYS A 54 19.34 0.48 -10.66
N HIS A 55 18.52 -0.56 -10.76
CA HIS A 55 17.85 -1.16 -9.61
C HIS A 55 18.86 -1.67 -8.57
N ASP A 56 19.87 -2.43 -8.98
CA ASP A 56 20.84 -3.05 -8.08
C ASP A 56 21.72 -2.00 -7.40
N LYS A 57 22.12 -0.96 -8.12
CA LYS A 57 22.84 0.18 -7.54
C LYS A 57 21.99 0.89 -6.48
N MET A 58 20.70 1.12 -6.77
CA MET A 58 19.78 1.73 -5.81
C MET A 58 19.56 0.86 -4.58
N PHE A 59 19.42 -0.45 -4.76
CA PHE A 59 19.29 -1.40 -3.66
C PHE A 59 20.52 -1.36 -2.75
N GLN A 60 21.72 -1.35 -3.33
CA GLN A 60 22.97 -1.23 -2.57
C GLN A 60 23.09 0.11 -1.82
N GLU A 61 22.69 1.22 -2.43
CA GLU A 61 22.64 2.53 -1.78
C GLU A 61 21.67 2.53 -0.58
N MET A 62 20.51 1.89 -0.72
CA MET A 62 19.49 1.78 0.33
C MET A 62 19.93 0.88 1.50
N VAL A 63 20.61 -0.23 1.20
CA VAL A 63 21.22 -1.11 2.21
C VAL A 63 22.32 -0.36 2.98
N ALA A 64 23.20 0.35 2.28
CA ALA A 64 24.27 1.14 2.91
C ALA A 64 23.74 2.29 3.78
N LEU A 65 22.61 2.89 3.40
CA LEU A 65 21.91 3.89 4.23
C LEU A 65 21.32 3.27 5.50
N ALA A 66 20.73 2.07 5.41
CA ALA A 66 20.16 1.37 6.56
C ALA A 66 21.23 0.93 7.58
N ASP A 67 22.41 0.53 7.11
CA ASP A 67 23.50 0.06 7.98
C ASP A 67 24.14 1.18 8.83
N ASN A 68 24.12 2.44 8.37
CA ASN A 68 24.80 3.54 9.05
C ASN A 68 24.05 4.09 10.28
N ARG A 69 22.82 3.63 10.59
CA ARG A 69 21.99 4.01 11.76
C ARG A 69 21.79 5.50 12.03
N ASP A 70 22.32 6.39 11.19
CA ASP A 70 22.10 7.83 11.22
C ASP A 70 21.02 8.12 10.17
N ILE A 71 19.76 8.14 10.62
CA ILE A 71 18.55 8.27 9.78
C ILE A 71 18.38 9.74 9.33
N SER A 72 19.46 10.37 8.89
CA SER A 72 19.45 11.69 8.28
C SER A 72 19.15 11.54 6.79
N TYR A 73 17.88 11.75 6.46
CA TYR A 73 17.29 11.91 5.14
C TYR A 73 18.27 12.34 4.03
N SER A 74 18.39 11.51 2.98
CA SER A 74 18.98 11.91 1.71
C SER A 74 17.91 12.52 0.79
N PRO A 75 18.05 13.78 0.33
CA PRO A 75 17.08 14.44 -0.55
C PRO A 75 16.82 13.71 -1.88
N LYS A 76 17.74 12.85 -2.33
CA LYS A 76 17.67 12.17 -3.63
C LYS A 76 16.66 11.02 -3.66
N THR A 77 16.42 10.33 -2.55
CA THR A 77 15.43 9.25 -2.48
C THR A 77 13.99 9.78 -2.60
N ILE A 78 13.74 10.96 -2.02
CA ILE A 78 12.45 11.66 -2.09
C ILE A 78 12.18 12.12 -3.53
N GLU A 79 13.20 12.49 -4.30
CA GLU A 79 13.05 12.97 -5.68
C GLU A 79 12.45 11.92 -6.64
N TYR A 80 12.76 10.63 -6.44
CA TYR A 80 12.20 9.54 -7.26
C TYR A 80 10.76 9.15 -6.87
N LEU A 81 10.37 9.42 -5.62
CA LEU A 81 9.00 9.23 -5.11
C LEU A 81 8.15 10.51 -5.23
N LYS A 82 8.71 11.60 -5.76
CA LYS A 82 7.93 12.80 -6.09
C LYS A 82 7.00 12.44 -7.24
N GLU A 83 5.78 12.10 -6.87
CA GLU A 83 4.63 12.02 -7.74
C GLU A 83 4.43 13.39 -8.41
N GLU A 84 4.23 13.36 -9.74
CA GLU A 84 3.85 14.55 -10.49
C GLU A 84 2.41 14.92 -10.13
N GLU A 85 2.19 16.14 -9.64
CA GLU A 85 0.85 16.61 -9.31
C GLU A 85 -0.01 16.74 -10.59
N GLY A 86 -1.24 16.20 -10.55
CA GLY A 86 -2.24 16.42 -11.61
C GLY A 86 -2.41 15.29 -12.63
N VAL A 87 -2.07 14.05 -12.28
CA VAL A 87 -2.28 12.90 -13.16
C VAL A 87 -3.77 12.55 -13.18
N GLU A 88 -4.47 12.99 -14.22
CA GLU A 88 -5.86 12.58 -14.44
C GLU A 88 -5.93 11.13 -14.91
N ARG A 89 -6.96 10.44 -14.39
CA ARG A 89 -7.27 9.07 -14.74
C ARG A 89 -7.57 8.99 -16.25
N SER A 90 -6.73 8.28 -17.00
CA SER A 90 -7.00 8.07 -18.43
C SER A 90 -8.27 7.22 -18.59
N ARG A 91 -9.12 7.60 -19.56
CA ARG A 91 -10.38 6.91 -19.81
C ARG A 91 -10.07 5.51 -20.35
N GLY A 92 -10.22 4.49 -19.52
CA GLY A 92 -9.82 3.12 -19.85
C GLY A 92 -8.39 2.74 -19.44
N GLY A 93 -7.76 3.49 -18.53
CA GLY A 93 -6.51 3.13 -17.85
C GLY A 93 -6.71 2.54 -16.45
N GLY A 94 -5.63 2.44 -15.67
CA GLY A 94 -5.67 1.91 -14.30
C GLY A 94 -5.34 0.42 -14.18
N LEU A 95 -5.49 -0.10 -12.97
CA LEU A 95 -5.40 -1.51 -12.61
C LEU A 95 -6.38 -2.37 -13.41
N GLY A 96 -7.57 -1.84 -13.71
CA GLY A 96 -8.54 -2.53 -14.56
C GLY A 96 -8.01 -2.77 -15.99
N ALA A 97 -7.28 -1.80 -16.55
CA ALA A 97 -6.64 -1.94 -17.85
C ALA A 97 -5.45 -2.90 -17.81
N LEU A 98 -4.67 -2.88 -16.72
CA LEU A 98 -3.61 -3.87 -16.50
C LEU A 98 -4.16 -5.29 -16.42
N VAL A 99 -5.24 -5.50 -15.66
CA VAL A 99 -5.93 -6.79 -15.58
C VAL A 99 -6.49 -7.20 -16.95
N GLY A 100 -6.99 -6.24 -17.75
CA GLY A 100 -7.42 -6.47 -19.13
C GLY A 100 -6.29 -6.99 -20.01
N ASP A 101 -5.14 -6.31 -20.03
CA ASP A 101 -3.98 -6.72 -20.81
C ASP A 101 -3.44 -8.09 -20.36
N LEU A 102 -3.44 -8.36 -19.05
CA LEU A 102 -3.05 -9.67 -18.51
C LEU A 102 -3.96 -10.78 -19.04
N LYS A 103 -5.28 -10.57 -19.06
CA LYS A 103 -6.24 -11.54 -19.58
C LYS A 103 -6.14 -11.72 -21.10
N GLU A 104 -5.85 -10.65 -21.84
CA GLU A 104 -5.60 -10.73 -23.29
C GLU A 104 -4.33 -11.52 -23.60
N LYS A 105 -3.23 -11.22 -22.89
CA LYS A 105 -1.93 -11.86 -23.07
C LYS A 105 -1.92 -13.32 -22.62
N PHE A 106 -2.70 -13.64 -21.59
CA PHE A 106 -2.82 -14.98 -21.04
C PHE A 106 -4.30 -15.43 -21.11
N PRO A 107 -4.78 -15.95 -22.25
CA PRO A 107 -6.19 -16.31 -22.43
C PRO A 107 -6.74 -17.40 -21.49
N LYS A 108 -5.86 -18.08 -20.74
CA LYS A 108 -6.20 -19.07 -19.71
C LYS A 108 -6.24 -18.47 -18.29
N LEU A 109 -6.01 -17.17 -18.14
CA LEU A 109 -6.07 -16.47 -16.87
C LEU A 109 -7.52 -16.13 -16.57
N ASP A 110 -8.19 -16.97 -15.80
CA ASP A 110 -9.59 -16.79 -15.45
C ASP A 110 -9.74 -15.68 -14.39
N ASP A 111 -8.96 -15.77 -13.32
CA ASP A 111 -9.07 -14.91 -12.15
C ASP A 111 -7.74 -14.26 -11.77
N VAL A 112 -7.83 -13.02 -11.27
CA VAL A 112 -6.73 -12.31 -10.61
C VAL A 112 -7.14 -12.14 -9.15
N TYR A 113 -6.29 -12.62 -8.23
CA TYR A 113 -6.50 -12.48 -6.80
C TYR A 113 -5.61 -11.39 -6.26
N VAL A 114 -6.20 -10.45 -5.52
CA VAL A 114 -5.46 -9.40 -4.81
C VAL A 114 -5.65 -9.60 -3.32
N TRP A 115 -4.55 -9.62 -2.60
CA TRP A 115 -4.54 -9.66 -1.14
C TRP A 115 -4.13 -8.30 -0.60
N HIS A 116 -4.85 -7.82 0.41
CA HIS A 116 -4.41 -6.69 1.23
C HIS A 116 -3.90 -7.26 2.56
N ALA A 117 -2.72 -6.84 2.98
CA ALA A 117 -2.18 -7.15 4.30
C ALA A 117 -2.28 -5.87 5.14
N LEU A 118 -3.40 -5.70 5.86
CA LEU A 118 -3.52 -4.70 6.92
C LEU A 118 -3.36 -5.42 8.26
N CYS A 119 -2.72 -4.81 9.25
CA CYS A 119 -2.66 -5.35 10.60
C CYS A 119 -4.04 -5.43 11.25
N GLY A 120 -4.66 -6.60 11.11
CA GLY A 120 -5.93 -6.95 11.73
C GLY A 120 -7.13 -6.63 10.84
N ALA A 121 -8.21 -7.37 11.08
CA ALA A 121 -9.42 -7.42 10.27
C ALA A 121 -9.98 -6.05 9.85
N TRP A 122 -9.92 -5.02 10.70
CA TRP A 122 -10.40 -3.65 10.43
C TRP A 122 -9.40 -2.57 10.88
N GLY A 123 -8.11 -2.92 10.82
CA GLY A 123 -7.02 -2.07 11.29
C GLY A 123 -6.47 -1.11 10.24
N GLU A 124 -5.48 -0.33 10.69
CA GLU A 124 -4.71 0.63 9.88
C GLU A 124 -5.55 1.71 9.18
N VAL A 125 -6.74 2.05 9.68
CA VAL A 125 -7.50 3.20 9.19
C VAL A 125 -7.07 4.48 9.93
N ARG A 126 -6.83 5.56 9.19
CA ARG A 126 -6.41 6.83 9.76
C ARG A 126 -7.61 7.59 10.34
N PRO A 127 -7.59 7.95 11.64
CA PRO A 127 -8.67 8.71 12.27
C PRO A 127 -9.02 10.00 11.53
N GLY A 128 -10.32 10.24 11.33
CA GLY A 128 -10.84 11.51 10.80
C GLY A 128 -10.58 11.76 9.31
N THR A 129 -10.24 10.72 8.54
CA THR A 129 -9.90 10.88 7.11
C THR A 129 -10.83 10.14 6.16
N THR A 130 -11.43 9.04 6.62
CA THR A 130 -12.40 8.29 5.83
C THR A 130 -13.81 8.65 6.29
N ASP A 131 -14.56 9.30 5.41
CA ASP A 131 -15.94 9.72 5.69
C ASP A 131 -16.79 8.51 6.09
N GLY A 132 -17.51 8.63 7.21
CA GLY A 132 -18.43 7.60 7.69
C GLY A 132 -17.78 6.46 8.49
N LEU A 133 -16.45 6.43 8.66
CA LEU A 133 -15.76 5.48 9.53
C LEU A 133 -15.12 6.21 10.72
N ASP A 134 -15.51 5.84 11.94
CA ASP A 134 -14.85 6.30 13.15
C ASP A 134 -13.69 5.34 13.47
N ALA A 135 -12.48 5.87 13.44
CA ALA A 135 -11.26 5.11 13.68
C ALA A 135 -10.43 5.76 14.78
N LYS A 136 -9.82 4.92 15.60
CA LYS A 136 -8.96 5.36 16.70
C LYS A 136 -7.67 4.57 16.74
N VAL A 137 -6.55 5.28 16.89
CA VAL A 137 -5.25 4.65 17.14
C VAL A 137 -5.28 3.99 18.52
N THR A 138 -5.16 2.66 18.53
CA THR A 138 -5.18 1.82 19.71
C THR A 138 -3.83 1.13 19.85
N ARG A 139 -3.23 1.24 21.03
CA ARG A 139 -1.93 0.63 21.29
C ARG A 139 -2.07 -0.89 21.36
N ALA A 140 -1.27 -1.62 20.58
CA ALA A 140 -1.23 -3.07 20.65
C ALA A 140 -0.52 -3.51 21.94
N LYS A 141 -1.03 -4.58 22.55
CA LYS A 141 -0.38 -5.27 23.65
C LYS A 141 0.15 -6.61 23.14
N LEU A 142 1.46 -6.81 23.27
CA LEU A 142 2.08 -8.07 22.90
C LEU A 142 1.55 -9.21 23.79
N ALA A 143 1.15 -10.32 23.17
CA ALA A 143 0.76 -11.51 23.90
C ALA A 143 2.01 -12.20 24.47
N ALA A 144 1.93 -12.73 25.69
CA ALA A 144 3.07 -13.37 26.38
C ALA A 144 3.66 -14.58 25.63
N GLY A 145 2.90 -15.20 24.73
CA GLY A 145 3.38 -16.27 23.85
C GLY A 145 4.23 -15.74 22.69
N LEU A 146 3.85 -14.59 22.13
CA LEU A 146 4.57 -13.93 21.03
C LEU A 146 5.81 -13.19 21.54
N GLU A 147 5.80 -12.70 22.78
CA GLU A 147 6.99 -12.10 23.42
C GLU A 147 8.19 -13.06 23.48
N LYS A 148 7.95 -14.37 23.47
CA LYS A 148 9.00 -15.39 23.53
C LYS A 148 9.47 -15.87 22.17
N THR A 149 8.93 -15.32 21.08
CA THR A 149 9.37 -15.66 19.72
C THR A 149 10.52 -14.77 19.28
N ILE A 150 10.87 -14.82 17.98
CA ILE A 150 11.87 -13.93 17.41
C ILE A 150 11.43 -12.46 17.58
N ASN A 151 12.38 -11.58 17.87
CA ASN A 151 12.13 -10.13 17.85
C ASN A 151 11.83 -9.72 16.41
N ASP A 152 10.74 -8.98 16.24
CA ASP A 152 10.23 -8.57 14.95
C ASP A 152 10.02 -7.05 14.94
N LEU A 153 10.68 -6.38 13.99
CA LEU A 153 10.61 -4.93 13.86
C LEU A 153 9.21 -4.44 13.52
N ASP A 154 8.43 -5.21 12.75
CA ASP A 154 7.04 -4.88 12.46
C ASP A 154 6.21 -4.89 13.76
N VAL A 155 6.44 -5.88 14.63
CA VAL A 155 5.78 -5.97 15.94
C VAL A 155 6.15 -4.81 16.85
N ASP A 156 7.44 -4.44 16.92
CA ASP A 156 7.90 -3.31 17.72
C ASP A 156 7.25 -1.99 17.27
N MET A 157 7.16 -1.78 15.95
CA MET A 157 6.54 -0.58 15.38
C MET A 157 5.03 -0.54 15.65
N ILE A 158 4.33 -1.66 15.59
CA ILE A 158 2.91 -1.75 15.98
C ILE A 158 2.72 -1.42 17.47
N ILE A 159 3.59 -1.90 18.36
CA ILE A 159 3.51 -1.63 19.81
C ILE A 159 3.78 -0.15 20.12
N GLN A 160 4.68 0.49 19.37
CA GLN A 160 5.03 1.89 19.54
C GLN A 160 3.98 2.84 18.93
N GLY A 161 3.60 2.61 17.68
CA GLY A 161 2.72 3.49 16.93
C GLY A 161 1.23 3.18 17.04
N GLY A 162 0.86 1.97 17.44
CA GLY A 162 -0.53 1.54 17.56
C GLY A 162 -1.24 1.32 16.21
N ILE A 163 -2.37 0.62 16.26
CA ILE A 163 -3.18 0.25 15.09
C ILE A 163 -4.38 1.19 15.01
N GLY A 164 -4.66 1.73 13.82
CA GLY A 164 -5.86 2.52 13.57
C GLY A 164 -7.08 1.60 13.44
N LEU A 165 -7.82 1.38 14.53
CA LEU A 165 -8.96 0.46 14.52
C LEU A 165 -10.25 1.24 14.27
N VAL A 166 -11.03 0.79 13.29
CA VAL A 166 -12.44 1.21 13.13
C VAL A 166 -13.28 0.65 14.28
N GLU A 167 -14.32 1.39 14.69
CA GLU A 167 -15.29 0.90 15.67
C GLU A 167 -15.92 -0.44 15.21
N PRO A 168 -16.03 -1.46 16.08
CA PRO A 168 -16.48 -2.80 15.66
C PRO A 168 -17.86 -2.85 14.99
N ASN A 169 -18.74 -1.89 15.31
CA ASN A 169 -20.07 -1.78 14.69
C ASN A 169 -20.02 -1.26 13.23
N GLN A 170 -18.91 -0.67 12.81
CA GLN A 170 -18.67 -0.14 11.45
C GLN A 170 -17.76 -1.06 10.62
N ALA A 171 -17.39 -2.24 11.14
CA ALA A 171 -16.56 -3.20 10.39
C ALA A 171 -17.21 -3.61 9.06
N ALA A 172 -18.54 -3.78 9.03
CA ALA A 172 -19.27 -4.06 7.81
C ALA A 172 -19.17 -2.89 6.79
N ASP A 173 -19.30 -1.65 7.26
CA ASP A 173 -19.20 -0.45 6.42
C ASP A 173 -17.80 -0.28 5.83
N LEU A 174 -16.75 -0.64 6.59
CA LEU A 174 -15.37 -0.65 6.11
C LEU A 174 -15.21 -1.64 4.96
N TYR A 175 -15.63 -2.89 5.15
CA TYR A 175 -15.52 -3.92 4.11
C TYR A 175 -16.40 -3.62 2.90
N GLU A 176 -17.59 -3.07 3.11
CA GLU A 176 -18.46 -2.66 2.02
C GLU A 176 -17.83 -1.52 1.22
N SER A 177 -17.20 -0.55 1.87
CA SER A 177 -16.46 0.53 1.19
C SER A 177 -15.30 0.00 0.36
N MET A 178 -14.53 -0.95 0.92
CA MET A 178 -13.45 -1.65 0.20
C MET A 178 -13.97 -2.41 -1.02
N HIS A 179 -15.02 -3.22 -0.84
CA HIS A 179 -15.61 -4.02 -1.91
C HIS A 179 -16.28 -3.16 -2.97
N SER A 180 -17.02 -2.13 -2.58
CA SER A 180 -17.64 -1.17 -3.51
C SER A 180 -16.59 -0.48 -4.36
N TYR A 181 -15.46 -0.09 -3.75
CA TYR A 181 -14.34 0.50 -4.48
C TYR A 181 -13.70 -0.48 -5.47
N LEU A 182 -13.44 -1.73 -5.05
CA LEU A 182 -12.78 -2.72 -5.91
C LEU A 182 -13.72 -3.38 -6.92
N GLY A 183 -15.03 -3.41 -6.66
CA GLY A 183 -16.05 -4.02 -7.51
C GLY A 183 -16.26 -3.29 -8.85
N ILE A 184 -15.69 -2.09 -9.01
CA ILE A 184 -15.63 -1.40 -10.30
C ILE A 184 -14.58 -2.02 -11.24
N LEU A 185 -13.72 -2.92 -10.74
CA LEU A 185 -12.66 -3.57 -11.49
C LEU A 185 -13.12 -4.97 -11.97
N PRO A 186 -12.66 -5.44 -13.14
CA PRO A 186 -13.01 -6.76 -13.69
C PRO A 186 -12.24 -7.91 -13.00
N MET A 187 -12.32 -7.98 -11.67
CA MET A 187 -11.53 -8.84 -10.79
C MET A 187 -12.38 -9.40 -9.64
N TRP A 188 -12.08 -10.63 -9.20
CA TRP A 188 -12.64 -11.18 -7.97
C TRP A 188 -11.86 -10.69 -6.76
N VAL A 189 -12.58 -10.12 -5.79
CA VAL A 189 -12.01 -9.62 -4.54
C VAL A 189 -12.41 -10.58 -3.44
N SER A 190 -11.41 -11.18 -2.79
CA SER A 190 -11.61 -11.96 -1.58
C SER A 190 -10.90 -11.25 -0.44
N VAL A 191 -11.65 -10.73 0.52
CA VAL A 191 -11.09 -10.23 1.76
C VAL A 191 -10.94 -11.40 2.72
N CYS A 192 -9.72 -11.61 3.24
CA CYS A 192 -9.47 -12.56 4.31
C CYS A 192 -9.59 -11.82 5.65
N PRO A 193 -10.63 -12.05 6.45
CA PRO A 193 -10.77 -11.39 7.76
C PRO A 193 -9.86 -11.99 8.85
N TRP A 194 -9.03 -12.98 8.52
CA TRP A 194 -8.17 -13.67 9.49
C TRP A 194 -6.70 -13.32 9.28
N CYS A 195 -6.22 -12.33 10.03
CA CYS A 195 -4.86 -12.23 10.55
C CYS A 195 -4.96 -11.92 12.05
#